data_AF-A0A7X3SL59-F1
#
_entry.id   AF-A0A7X3SL59-F1
#
_cell.length_a   1.000
_cell.length_b   1.000
_cell.length_c   1.000
_cell.angle_alpha   90.00
_cell.angle_beta   90.00
_cell.angle_gamma   90.00
#
_symmetry.space_group_name_H-M   'P 1'
#
loop_
_entity.id
_entity.type
_entity.pdbx_description
1 polymer ?
#
loop_
_entity_poly.entity_id
_entity_poly.type
_entity_poly.pdbx_seq_one_letter_code
_entity_poly.pdbx_strand_id
1 'polypeptide(L)'
;MAKVYNEEFKKQLVKEYIQGKSYPTLEKEYGVAKSTLSGWVKKYSEECLISQPHTTNSTAFSPKEIQQLHKRIAELEKENLFLKKAAAFFVREAD
;
A
#
# COMPACT_ATOMS: atom_id res chain seq x y z
N MET A 1 -16.86 29.56 14.99
CA MET A 1 -17.54 29.13 13.74
C MET A 1 -16.86 27.87 13.23
N ALA A 2 -17.58 26.75 13.12
CA ALA A 2 -17.01 25.53 12.56
C ALA A 2 -16.78 25.73 11.06
N LYS A 3 -15.52 25.74 10.61
CA LYS A 3 -15.22 25.64 9.18
C LYS A 3 -15.72 24.27 8.71
N VAL A 4 -16.83 24.26 7.98
CA VAL A 4 -17.36 23.04 7.38
C VAL A 4 -16.54 22.77 6.12
N TYR A 5 -15.61 21.84 6.24
CA TYR A 5 -14.85 21.35 5.09
C TYR A 5 -15.68 20.29 4.36
N ASN A 6 -15.76 20.41 3.03
CA ASN A 6 -16.45 19.43 2.19
C ASN A 6 -15.72 18.08 2.27
N GLU A 7 -16.45 16.96 2.16
CA GLU A 7 -15.87 15.62 2.32
C GLU A 7 -14.89 15.28 1.20
N GLU A 8 -15.14 15.74 -0.03
CA GLU A 8 -14.19 15.61 -1.14
C GLU A 8 -12.85 16.28 -0.83
N PHE A 9 -12.90 17.48 -0.25
CA PHE A 9 -11.69 18.22 0.14
C PHE A 9 -10.90 17.47 1.22
N LYS A 10 -11.59 16.91 2.22
CA LYS A 10 -10.95 16.10 3.27
C LYS A 10 -10.29 14.85 2.67
N LYS A 11 -11.00 14.14 1.78
CA LYS A 11 -10.48 12.95 1.09
C LYS A 11 -9.27 13.28 0.22
N GLN A 12 -9.29 14.41 -0.49
CA GLN A 12 -8.16 14.87 -1.31
C GLN A 12 -6.91 15.16 -0.46
N LEU A 13 -7.06 15.89 0.65
CA LEU A 13 -5.94 16.16 1.57
C LEU A 13 -5.34 14.89 2.18
N VAL A 14 -6.18 13.93 2.57
CA VAL A 14 -5.72 12.64 3.08
C VAL A 14 -5.01 11.84 2.00
N LYS A 15 -5.50 11.87 0.75
CA LYS A 15 -4.85 11.21 -0.38
C LYS A 15 -3.46 11.78 -0.66
N GLU A 16 -3.33 13.11 -0.67
CA GLU A 16 -2.05 13.79 -0.85
C GLU A 16 -1.05 13.45 0.27
N TYR A 17 -1.55 13.30 1.51
CA TYR A 17 -0.75 12.85 2.65
C TYR A 17 -0.26 11.41 2.47
N ILE A 18 -1.15 10.49 2.07
CA ILE A 18 -0.80 9.08 1.78
C ILE A 18 0.21 8.98 0.63
N GLN A 19 0.15 9.87 -0.35
CA GLN A 19 1.13 9.97 -1.43
C GLN A 19 2.52 10.46 -0.98
N GLY A 20 2.68 10.90 0.27
CA GLY A 20 3.97 11.27 0.86
C GLY A 20 4.14 12.75 1.17
N LYS A 21 3.09 13.59 1.05
CA LYS A 21 3.17 14.98 1.52
C LYS A 21 3.15 15.04 3.05
N SER A 22 3.99 15.89 3.63
CA SER A 22 4.08 16.06 5.08
C SER A 22 3.02 17.03 5.63
N TYR A 23 2.58 16.80 6.88
CA TYR A 23 1.63 17.68 7.59
C TYR A 23 1.93 19.19 7.50
N PRO A 24 3.16 19.68 7.77
CA PRO A 24 3.47 21.11 7.69
C PRO A 24 3.33 21.70 6.28
N THR A 25 3.52 20.89 5.24
CA THR A 25 3.32 21.33 3.85
C THR A 25 1.84 21.53 3.58
N LEU A 26 1.00 20.56 3.96
CA LEU A 26 -0.44 20.65 3.81
C LEU A 26 -1.04 21.77 4.66
N GLU A 27 -0.52 21.99 5.86
CA GLU A 27 -0.93 23.10 6.72
C GLU A 27 -0.62 24.46 6.09
N LYS A 28 0.56 24.61 5.45
CA LYS A 28 0.92 25.85 4.74
C LYS A 28 0.11 26.06 3.46
N GLU A 29 -0.11 25.03 2.66
CA GLU A 29 -0.84 25.16 1.39
C GLU A 29 -2.33 25.41 1.59
N TYR A 30 -2.96 24.68 2.52
CA TYR A 30 -4.41 24.67 2.68
C TYR A 30 -4.90 25.41 3.93
N GLY A 31 -3.99 25.85 4.80
CA GLY A 31 -4.33 26.52 6.05
C GLY A 31 -5.08 25.61 7.04
N VAL A 32 -4.84 24.29 6.97
CA VAL A 32 -5.51 23.29 7.81
C VAL A 32 -4.59 22.86 8.94
N ALA A 33 -5.05 22.99 10.18
CA ALA A 33 -4.26 22.58 11.34
C ALA A 33 -3.93 21.08 11.32
N LYS A 34 -2.70 20.74 11.72
CA LYS A 34 -2.24 19.35 11.87
C LYS A 34 -3.22 18.44 12.63
N SER A 35 -3.83 18.93 13.72
CA SER A 35 -4.77 18.14 14.52
C SER A 35 -6.01 17.73 13.72
N THR A 36 -6.51 18.62 12.87
CA THR A 36 -7.65 18.36 11.99
C THR A 36 -7.28 17.34 10.91
N LEU A 37 -6.11 17.52 10.29
CA LEU A 37 -5.54 16.58 9.32
C LEU A 37 -5.35 15.18 9.92
N SER A 38 -4.80 15.08 11.14
CA SER A 38 -4.63 13.81 11.83
C SER A 38 -5.97 13.09 12.08
N GLY A 39 -7.01 13.84 12.46
CA GLY A 39 -8.35 13.29 12.62
C GLY A 39 -8.95 12.77 11.32
N TRP A 40 -8.73 13.50 10.21
CA TRP A 40 -9.18 13.07 8.88
C TRP A 40 -8.40 11.87 8.37
N VAL A 41 -7.06 11.87 8.49
CA VAL A 41 -6.24 10.72 8.10
C VAL A 41 -6.70 9.48 8.85
N LYS A 42 -6.95 9.56 10.16
CA LYS A 42 -7.46 8.42 10.92
C LYS A 42 -8.81 7.93 10.39
N LYS A 43 -9.79 8.84 10.26
CA LYS A 43 -11.15 8.52 9.81
C LYS A 43 -11.20 7.94 8.39
N TYR A 44 -10.50 8.58 7.45
CA TYR A 44 -10.50 8.18 6.05
C TYR A 44 -9.50 7.05 5.75
N SER A 45 -8.47 6.84 6.57
CA SER A 45 -7.60 5.66 6.48
C SER A 45 -8.35 4.39 6.86
N GLU A 46 -9.21 4.43 7.89
CA GLU A 46 -10.08 3.30 8.25
C GLU A 46 -11.10 3.00 7.14
N GLU A 47 -11.70 4.03 6.55
CA GLU A 47 -12.61 3.90 5.40
C GLU A 47 -11.88 3.34 4.15
N CYS A 48 -10.63 3.74 3.92
CA CYS A 48 -9.81 3.25 2.80
C CYS A 48 -9.32 1.82 3.02
N LEU A 49 -9.05 1.42 4.28
CA LEU A 49 -8.74 0.03 4.66
C LEU A 49 -9.91 -0.93 4.40
N ILE A 50 -11.15 -0.45 4.53
CA ILE A 50 -12.35 -1.28 4.34
C ILE A 50 -12.80 -1.30 2.88
N SER A 51 -12.53 -0.25 2.08
CA SER A 51 -13.01 -0.14 0.70
C SER A 51 -11.98 -0.41 -0.40
N GLN A 52 -10.68 -0.54 -0.11
CA GLN A 52 -9.68 -0.92 -1.11
C GLN A 52 -9.19 -2.35 -0.87
N PRO A 53 -9.57 -3.35 -1.69
CA PRO A 53 -9.04 -4.71 -1.56
C PRO A 53 -7.55 -4.81 -1.92
N HIS A 54 -6.94 -3.79 -2.53
CA HIS A 54 -5.54 -3.85 -2.93
C HIS A 54 -4.93 -2.46 -2.82
N THR A 55 -3.94 -2.31 -1.93
CA THR A 55 -2.71 -1.50 -2.06
C THR A 55 -2.27 -1.03 -0.67
N THR A 56 -1.49 -1.91 -0.03
CA THR A 56 -0.27 -1.55 0.71
C THR A 56 -0.37 -0.33 1.63
N ASN A 57 -1.10 -0.47 2.74
CA ASN A 57 -0.81 0.40 3.87
C ASN A 57 0.52 -0.01 4.49
N SER A 58 1.47 0.92 4.37
CA SER A 58 2.68 1.10 5.15
C SER A 58 2.50 0.61 6.58
N THR A 59 2.68 -0.68 6.77
CA THR A 59 2.94 -1.29 8.06
C THR A 59 4.38 -1.70 7.93
N ALA A 60 5.24 -1.19 8.81
CA ALA A 60 6.61 -1.65 8.91
C ALA A 60 6.56 -3.17 9.02
N PHE A 61 6.77 -3.88 7.90
CA PHE A 61 6.79 -5.33 7.89
C PHE A 61 7.89 -5.71 8.85
N SER A 62 7.53 -6.44 9.91
CA SER A 62 8.50 -6.98 10.82
C SER A 62 9.58 -7.67 9.99
N PRO A 63 10.89 -7.49 10.26
CA PRO A 63 11.94 -8.10 9.46
C PRO A 63 11.75 -9.61 9.25
N LYS A 64 11.02 -10.28 10.16
CA LYS A 64 10.59 -11.67 10.04
C LYS A 64 9.63 -11.94 8.87
N GLU A 65 8.66 -11.07 8.62
CA GLU A 65 7.70 -11.20 7.52
C GLU A 65 8.38 -11.03 6.16
N ILE A 66 9.29 -10.07 6.06
CA ILE A 66 10.11 -9.87 4.85
C ILE A 66 10.94 -11.12 4.56
N GLN A 67 11.55 -11.71 5.59
CA GLN A 67 12.30 -12.96 5.45
C GLN A 67 11.41 -14.13 5.03
N GLN A 68 10.20 -14.27 5.58
CA GLN A 68 9.27 -15.32 5.19
C GLN A 68 8.79 -15.15 3.75
N LEU A 69 8.50 -13.92 3.33
CA LEU A 69 8.12 -13.61 1.96
C LEU A 69 9.26 -13.90 0.97
N HIS A 70 10.49 -13.48 1.26
CA HIS A 70 11.65 -13.83 0.43
C HIS A 70 11.86 -15.34 0.33
N LYS A 71 11.70 -16.08 1.44
CA LYS A 71 11.81 -17.53 1.44
C LYS A 71 10.75 -18.17 0.54
N ARG A 72 9.52 -17.65 0.59
CA ARG A 72 8.42 -18.14 -0.25
C ARG A 72 8.63 -17.83 -1.73
N ILE A 73 9.14 -16.64 -2.05
CA ILE A 73 9.49 -16.26 -3.43
C ILE A 73 10.56 -17.21 -3.98
N ALA A 74 11.64 -17.44 -3.22
CA ALA A 74 12.72 -18.32 -3.65
C ALA A 74 12.27 -19.78 -3.86
N GLU A 75 11.37 -20.28 -3.01
CA GLU A 75 10.78 -21.61 -3.15
C GLU A 75 9.92 -21.70 -4.43
N LEU A 76 9.05 -20.73 -4.66
CA LEU A 76 8.20 -20.66 -5.86
C LEU A 76 9.04 -20.53 -7.14
N GLU A 77 10.11 -19.74 -7.14
CA GLU A 77 11.01 -19.61 -8.29
C GLU A 77 11.72 -20.93 -8.61
N LYS A 78 12.16 -21.66 -7.58
CA LYS A 78 12.77 -22.98 -7.76
C LYS A 78 11.78 -23.99 -8.35
N GLU A 79 10.54 -23.98 -7.87
CA GLU A 79 9.48 -24.84 -8.40
C GLU A 79 9.14 -24.47 -9.85
N ASN A 80 9.05 -23.17 -10.15
CA ASN A 80 8.83 -22.67 -11.51
C ASN A 80 9.95 -23.10 -12.46
N LEU A 81 11.21 -23.03 -12.01
CA LEU A 81 12.37 -23.47 -12.77
C LEU A 81 12.35 -24.98 -13.00
N PHE A 82 11.98 -25.76 -11.99
CA PHE A 82 11.83 -27.21 -12.12
C PHE A 82 10.73 -27.57 -13.13
N LEU A 83 9.54 -26.96 -13.00
CA LEU A 83 8.43 -27.16 -13.94
C LEU A 83 8.79 -26.75 -15.36
N LYS A 84 9.49 -25.63 -15.55
CA LYS A 84 9.99 -25.20 -16.87
C LYS A 84 10.99 -26.18 -17.45
N LYS A 85 11.90 -26.72 -16.64
CA LYS A 85 12.86 -27.74 -17.07
C LYS A 85 12.17 -29.05 -17.43
N ALA A 86 11.21 -29.49 -16.62
CA ALA A 86 10.40 -30.68 -16.90
C ALA A 86 9.61 -30.50 -18.20
N ALA A 87 8.93 -29.37 -18.38
CA ALA A 87 8.22 -29.05 -19.62
C ALA A 87 9.17 -29.05 -20.83
N ALA A 88 10.35 -28.43 -20.73
CA ALA A 88 11.34 -28.44 -21.80
C ALA A 88 11.91 -29.85 -22.09
N PHE A 89 11.94 -30.73 -21.09
CA PHE A 89 12.32 -32.13 -21.25
C PHE A 89 11.23 -32.92 -21.98
N PHE A 90 9.97 -32.79 -21.57
CA PHE A 90 8.83 -33.44 -22.24
C PHE A 90 8.61 -32.95 -23.67
N VAL A 91 8.84 -31.67 -23.95
CA VAL A 91 8.76 -31.12 -25.32
C VAL A 91 9.85 -31.70 -26.23
N ARG A 92 11.04 -32.00 -25.70
CA ARG A 92 12.14 -32.62 -26.47
C ARG A 92 11.97 -34.11 -26.74
N GLU A 93 11.12 -34.80 -25.98
CA GLU A 93 10.87 -36.24 -26.11
C GLU A 93 9.67 -36.54 -27.05
N ALA A 94 8.96 -35.49 -27.48
CA ALA A 94 7.81 -35.57 -28.38
C ALA A 94 8.16 -35.28 -29.86
N ASP A 95 9.46 -35.08 -30.18
CA ASP A 95 10.02 -35.01 -31.53
C ASP A 95 10.71 -36.33 -31.93
#